data_AF-A0AA44WDJ9-F1
#
_entry.id   AF-A0AA44WDJ9-F1
#
_cell.length_a   1.000
_cell.length_b   1.000
_cell.length_c   1.000
_cell.angle_alpha   90.00
_cell.angle_beta   90.00
_cell.angle_gamma   90.00
#
_symmetry.space_group_name_H-M   'P 1'
#
loop_
_entity.id
_entity.type
_entity.pdbx_description
1 polymer ?
#
loop_
_entity_poly.entity_id
_entity_poly.type
_entity_poly.pdbx_seq_one_letter_code
_entity_poly.pdbx_strand_id
1 'polypeptide(L)'
;MQDTILATFEGIAGMDGRGVELACTLDTDSPATKFHPDCIGAVEKAADGLVGRDGWLHITSGAGHDSVYTSRRCPTTMIFCRARTASAIIRRSIAAPRTAQWERRHCWTLCSSTTRAEVHERQSRRV
;
A
#
# COMPACT_ATOMS: atom_id res chain seq x y z
N MET A 1 15.88 -12.45 -10.85
CA MET A 1 15.54 -11.08 -11.32
C MET A 1 16.63 -10.10 -10.92
N GLN A 2 17.00 -10.03 -9.63
CA GLN A 2 18.09 -9.19 -9.15
C GLN A 2 19.43 -9.50 -9.83
N ASP A 3 19.79 -10.78 -9.97
CA ASP A 3 21.06 -11.19 -10.61
C ASP A 3 21.19 -10.70 -12.05
N THR A 4 20.11 -10.78 -12.83
CA THR A 4 20.07 -10.28 -14.21
C THR A 4 20.28 -8.77 -14.29
N ILE A 5 19.72 -8.03 -13.34
CA ILE A 5 19.87 -6.58 -13.26
C ILE A 5 21.31 -6.22 -12.90
N LEU A 6 21.89 -6.87 -11.89
CA LEU A 6 23.27 -6.62 -11.48
C LEU A 6 24.26 -6.97 -12.59
N ALA A 7 24.10 -8.12 -13.26
CA ALA A 7 24.93 -8.48 -14.42
C ALA A 7 24.83 -7.45 -15.56
N THR A 8 23.66 -6.85 -15.75
CA THR A 8 23.49 -5.77 -16.74
C THR A 8 24.27 -4.51 -16.34
N PHE A 9 24.20 -4.12 -15.06
CA PHE A 9 24.95 -2.98 -14.55
C PHE A 9 26.47 -3.20 -14.60
N GLU A 10 26.95 -4.41 -14.28
CA GLU A 10 28.36 -4.79 -14.43
C GLU A 10 28.83 -4.67 -15.88
N GLY A 11 28.00 -5.13 -16.83
CA GLY A 11 28.26 -4.94 -18.25
C GLY A 11 28.40 -3.46 -18.62
N ILE A 12 27.45 -2.62 -18.20
CA ILE A 12 27.44 -1.17 -18.46
C ILE A 12 28.67 -0.48 -17.85
N ALA A 13 29.07 -0.91 -16.65
CA ALA A 13 30.18 -0.32 -15.92
C ALA A 13 31.52 -0.39 -16.67
N GLY A 14 31.67 -1.31 -17.64
CA GLY A 14 32.88 -1.44 -18.47
C GLY A 14 32.78 -0.88 -19.89
N MET A 15 31.64 -0.35 -20.33
CA MET A 15 31.37 -0.09 -21.76
C MET A 15 32.11 1.11 -22.37
N ASP A 16 32.47 2.13 -21.59
CA ASP A 16 33.00 3.40 -22.12
C ASP A 16 34.54 3.51 -22.07
N GLY A 17 35.23 2.42 -21.72
CA GLY A 17 36.69 2.37 -21.60
C GLY A 17 37.26 3.12 -20.38
N ARG A 18 36.41 3.68 -19.51
CA ARG A 18 36.78 4.39 -18.27
C ARG A 18 36.14 3.73 -17.04
N GLY A 19 36.11 2.39 -17.06
CA GLY A 19 35.22 1.59 -16.25
C GLY A 19 35.18 1.94 -14.77
N VAL A 20 34.03 1.66 -14.14
CA VAL A 20 33.78 1.91 -12.72
C VAL A 20 33.57 0.60 -11.96
N GLU A 21 33.93 0.58 -10.68
CA GLU A 21 33.65 -0.55 -9.81
C GLU A 21 32.20 -0.50 -9.32
N LEU A 22 31.46 -1.61 -9.49
CA LEU A 22 30.10 -1.76 -8.97
C LEU A 22 30.15 -2.56 -7.67
N ALA A 23 29.74 -1.94 -6.57
CA ALA A 23 29.46 -2.62 -5.31
C ALA A 23 27.98 -2.43 -4.96
N CYS A 24 27.25 -3.52 -4.79
CA CYS A 24 25.84 -3.50 -4.40
C CYS A 24 25.63 -4.38 -3.16
N THR A 25 24.90 -3.85 -2.18
CA THR A 25 24.52 -4.58 -0.98
C THR A 25 23.01 -4.47 -0.79
N LEU A 26 22.39 -5.56 -0.34
CA LEU A 26 20.97 -5.56 -0.04
C LEU A 26 20.74 -4.87 1.31
N ASP A 27 20.11 -3.70 1.28
CA ASP A 27 19.76 -2.96 2.49
C ASP A 27 18.45 -3.48 3.11
N THR A 28 17.38 -3.57 2.30
CA THR A 28 16.06 -3.98 2.77
C THR A 28 15.41 -4.95 1.79
N ASP A 29 14.85 -6.04 2.32
CA ASP A 29 13.94 -6.94 1.60
C ASP A 29 12.56 -6.93 2.28
N SER A 30 11.53 -6.56 1.51
CA SER A 30 10.16 -6.43 1.98
C SER A 30 9.23 -7.25 1.09
N PRO A 31 8.89 -8.50 1.47
CA PRO A 31 8.05 -9.36 0.65
C PRO A 31 6.60 -8.86 0.57
N ALA A 32 5.89 -9.32 -0.46
CA ALA A 32 4.47 -9.03 -0.65
C ALA A 32 3.67 -9.43 0.60
N THR A 33 2.94 -8.48 1.16
CA THR A 33 2.21 -8.65 2.42
C THR A 33 0.72 -8.77 2.17
N LYS A 34 0.10 -9.81 2.76
CA LYS A 34 -1.36 -9.97 2.79
C LYS A 34 -1.91 -9.30 4.05
N PHE A 35 -2.88 -8.42 3.87
CA PHE A 35 -3.58 -7.75 4.96
C PHE A 35 -4.64 -8.65 5.60
N HIS A 36 -5.07 -8.27 6.81
CA HIS A 36 -5.96 -9.10 7.61
C HIS A 36 -7.36 -9.18 6.97
N PRO A 37 -7.93 -10.38 6.75
CA PRO A 37 -9.19 -10.55 6.03
C PRO A 37 -10.36 -9.82 6.70
N ASP A 38 -10.46 -9.84 8.03
CA ASP A 38 -11.54 -9.14 8.73
C ASP A 38 -11.47 -7.62 8.58
N CYS A 39 -10.26 -7.06 8.53
CA CYS A 39 -10.08 -5.63 8.30
C CYS A 39 -10.46 -5.27 6.86
N ILE A 40 -10.10 -6.12 5.89
CA ILE A 40 -10.54 -5.97 4.50
C ILE A 40 -12.08 -6.00 4.44
N GLY A 41 -12.72 -7.01 5.02
CA GLY A 41 -14.17 -7.13 5.04
C GLY A 41 -14.88 -5.97 5.74
N ALA A 42 -14.27 -5.36 6.76
CA ALA A 42 -14.80 -4.15 7.38
C ALA A 42 -14.78 -2.95 6.40
N VAL A 43 -13.69 -2.80 5.63
CA VAL A 43 -13.58 -1.76 4.60
C VAL A 43 -14.56 -1.99 3.45
N GLU A 44 -14.71 -3.23 2.98
CA GLU A 44 -15.69 -3.61 1.94
C GLU A 44 -17.11 -3.21 2.34
N LYS A 45 -17.54 -3.60 3.55
CA LYS A 45 -18.87 -3.26 4.07
C LYS A 45 -19.09 -1.74 4.16
N ALA A 46 -18.06 -1.01 4.60
CA ALA A 46 -18.11 0.44 4.66
C ALA A 46 -18.20 1.07 3.26
N ALA A 47 -17.44 0.56 2.29
CA ALA A 47 -17.46 1.02 0.91
C ALA A 47 -18.81 0.73 0.24
N ASP A 48 -19.36 -0.48 0.41
CA ASP A 48 -20.69 -0.85 -0.09
C ASP A 48 -21.78 0.12 0.39
N GLY A 49 -21.73 0.50 1.67
CA GLY A 49 -22.70 1.44 2.25
C GLY A 49 -22.54 2.89 1.77
N LEU A 50 -21.35 3.30 1.33
CA LEU A 50 -21.04 4.69 0.97
C LEU A 50 -21.11 4.96 -0.53
N VAL A 51 -20.58 4.04 -1.35
CA VAL A 51 -20.42 4.22 -2.80
C VAL A 51 -21.10 3.12 -3.63
N GLY A 52 -21.68 2.11 -2.97
CA GLY A 52 -22.28 0.95 -3.64
C GLY A 52 -21.22 -0.05 -4.13
N ARG A 53 -21.66 -1.27 -4.47
CA ARG A 53 -20.77 -2.37 -4.87
C ARG A 53 -19.91 -2.07 -6.10
N ASP A 54 -20.43 -1.27 -7.02
CA ASP A 54 -19.71 -0.89 -8.25
C ASP A 54 -18.79 0.33 -8.04
N GLY A 55 -18.83 0.94 -6.85
CA GLY A 55 -18.09 2.16 -6.51
C GLY A 55 -16.66 1.92 -6.00
N TRP A 56 -16.26 0.67 -5.81
CA TRP A 56 -14.94 0.30 -5.30
C TRP A 56 -14.39 -0.97 -5.96
N LEU A 57 -13.10 -1.24 -5.78
CA LEU A 57 -12.43 -2.44 -6.29
C LEU A 57 -11.21 -2.81 -5.45
N HIS A 58 -10.80 -4.09 -5.49
CA HIS A 58 -9.56 -4.54 -4.87
C HIS A 58 -8.32 -4.14 -5.67
N ILE A 59 -7.29 -3.69 -4.96
CA ILE A 59 -6.01 -3.31 -5.56
C ILE A 59 -4.85 -3.81 -4.69
N THR A 60 -3.75 -4.19 -5.35
CA THR A 60 -2.46 -4.48 -4.71
C THR A 60 -1.60 -3.21 -4.73
N SER A 61 -1.09 -2.79 -3.57
CA SER A 61 -0.15 -1.66 -3.53
C SER A 61 1.21 -2.08 -4.09
N GLY A 62 1.74 -1.28 -5.02
CA GLY A 62 3.13 -1.39 -5.49
C GLY A 62 4.13 -0.59 -4.64
N ALA A 63 3.64 0.28 -3.75
CA ALA A 63 4.49 1.11 -2.89
C ALA A 63 4.61 0.50 -1.48
N GLY A 64 5.80 0.67 -0.88
CA GLY A 64 6.02 0.40 0.53
C GLY A 64 5.26 1.41 1.41
N HIS A 65 4.63 0.92 2.49
CA HIS A 65 3.91 1.73 3.46
C HIS A 65 4.18 1.23 4.87
N ASP A 66 4.08 2.11 5.86
CA ASP A 66 4.22 1.74 7.28
C ASP A 66 3.24 0.64 7.71
N SER A 67 2.09 0.54 7.02
CA SER A 67 1.09 -0.51 7.21
C SER A 67 1.64 -1.92 7.00
N VAL A 68 2.67 -2.10 6.16
CA VAL A 68 3.34 -3.40 5.94
C VAL A 68 4.05 -3.88 7.21
N TYR A 69 4.72 -2.98 7.93
CA TYR A 69 5.37 -3.34 9.19
C TYR A 69 4.36 -3.39 10.35
N THR A 70 3.34 -2.52 10.31
CA THR A 70 2.27 -2.50 11.32
C THR A 70 1.44 -3.79 11.29
N SER A 71 1.20 -4.36 10.11
CA SER A 71 0.47 -5.62 9.95
C SER A 71 1.16 -6.82 10.60
N ARG A 72 2.45 -6.71 10.92
CA ARG A 72 3.20 -7.74 11.67
C ARG A 72 2.84 -7.75 13.16
N ARG A 73 2.18 -6.71 13.67
CA ARG A 73 1.87 -6.51 15.09
C ARG A 73 0.37 -6.47 15.38
N CYS A 74 -0.44 -6.02 14.43
CA CYS A 74 -1.89 -5.97 14.60
C CYS A 74 -2.65 -6.15 13.28
N PRO A 75 -3.92 -6.61 13.33
CA PRO A 75 -4.80 -6.62 12.17
C PRO A 75 -4.80 -5.26 11.47
N THR A 76 -4.45 -5.25 10.19
CA THR A 76 -4.22 -4.03 9.41
C THR A 76 -4.75 -4.22 8.00
N THR A 77 -5.28 -3.16 7.40
CA THR A 77 -5.64 -3.05 5.98
C THR A 77 -5.41 -1.60 5.51
N MET A 78 -5.69 -1.31 4.24
CA MET A 78 -5.51 0.01 3.63
C MET A 78 -6.75 0.43 2.83
N ILE A 79 -7.00 1.74 2.78
CA ILE A 79 -8.03 2.35 1.92
C ILE A 79 -7.33 3.27 0.91
N PHE A 80 -7.57 3.03 -0.38
CA PHE A 80 -7.08 3.86 -1.47
C PHE A 80 -8.20 4.77 -2.00
N CYS A 81 -8.02 6.08 -1.89
CA CYS A 81 -8.90 7.09 -2.49
C CYS A 81 -8.28 7.63 -3.77
N ARG A 82 -9.04 8.13 -4.74
CA ARG A 82 -8.40 8.63 -5.96
C ARG A 82 -7.71 9.99 -5.73
N ALA A 83 -6.51 10.18 -6.26
CA ALA A 83 -5.79 11.45 -6.30
C ALA A 83 -5.91 12.11 -7.68
N ARG A 84 -5.75 13.44 -7.73
CA ARG A 84 -5.81 14.22 -8.97
C ARG A 84 -4.55 14.07 -9.84
N THR A 85 -3.41 13.75 -9.23
CA THR A 85 -2.12 13.67 -9.92
C THR A 85 -1.30 12.55 -9.30
N ALA A 86 -0.74 11.66 -10.13
CA ALA A 86 0.13 10.57 -9.70
C ALA A 86 1.53 11.08 -9.38
N SER A 87 1.67 11.79 -8.25
CA SER A 87 2.98 12.11 -7.70
C SER A 87 3.16 11.35 -6.39
N ALA A 88 3.86 10.23 -6.48
CA ALA A 88 4.28 9.42 -5.33
C ALA A 88 5.51 10.01 -4.62
N ILE A 89 6.05 11.13 -5.11
CA ILE A 89 7.15 11.87 -4.48
C ILE A 89 6.53 13.16 -3.97
N ILE A 90 6.35 13.27 -2.65
CA ILE A 90 5.71 14.43 -2.01
C ILE A 90 6.44 15.71 -2.43
N ARG A 91 5.85 16.45 -3.37
CA ARG A 91 6.08 17.89 -3.50
C ARG A 91 4.75 18.60 -3.36
N ARG A 92 4.60 19.16 -2.15
CA ARG A 92 3.57 20.10 -1.67
C ARG A 92 2.24 19.48 -1.28
N SER A 93 1.99 19.51 0.04
CA SER A 93 0.69 19.31 0.65
C SER A 93 -0.31 20.31 0.05
N ILE A 94 -1.40 19.81 -0.53
CA ILE A 94 -2.54 20.64 -0.93
C ILE A 94 -3.78 19.96 -0.35
N ALA A 95 -4.19 20.43 0.82
CA ALA A 95 -5.57 20.26 1.25
C ALA A 95 -6.46 21.03 0.27
N ALA A 96 -7.45 20.37 -0.32
CA ALA A 96 -8.53 21.05 -1.04
C ALA A 96 -9.89 20.53 -0.56
N PRO A 97 -10.87 21.41 -0.26
CA PRO A 97 -12.14 21.02 0.35
C PRO A 97 -13.16 20.51 -0.69
N ARG A 98 -14.26 20.00 -0.12
CA ARG A 98 -15.49 19.45 -0.70
C ARG A 98 -15.93 19.99 -2.07
N THR A 99 -16.60 19.08 -2.79
CA THR A 99 -17.41 19.20 -4.03
C THR A 99 -16.65 19.38 -5.35
N ALA A 100 -16.39 18.29 -6.07
CA ALA A 100 -16.30 18.30 -7.53
C ALA A 100 -16.32 16.87 -8.12
N GLN A 101 -17.45 16.58 -8.78
CA GLN A 101 -17.67 15.72 -9.94
C GLN A 101 -16.54 14.75 -10.34
N TRP A 102 -16.87 13.47 -10.22
CA TRP A 102 -16.00 12.33 -10.45
C TRP A 102 -15.96 11.94 -11.94
N GLU A 103 -15.00 12.48 -12.68
CA GLU A 103 -14.66 11.98 -14.02
C GLU A 103 -13.36 11.18 -14.05
N ARG A 104 -13.42 10.14 -14.89
CA ARG A 104 -12.46 9.06 -15.10
C ARG A 104 -11.05 9.56 -15.36
N ARG A 105 -10.14 9.44 -14.39
CA ARG A 105 -8.69 9.12 -14.59
C ARG A 105 -7.96 8.74 -13.29
N HIS A 106 -7.21 7.64 -13.36
CA HIS A 106 -6.71 6.83 -12.25
C HIS A 106 -5.50 7.47 -11.56
N CYS A 107 -5.56 7.58 -10.23
CA CYS A 107 -4.42 7.76 -9.31
C CYS A 107 -4.97 7.59 -7.89
N TRP A 108 -4.19 7.12 -6.90
CA TRP A 108 -4.70 6.77 -5.56
C TRP A 108 -3.85 7.34 -4.39
N THR A 109 -4.46 7.83 -3.30
CA THR A 109 -3.87 8.34 -2.04
C THR A 109 -4.59 7.75 -0.82
N LEU A 110 -3.84 7.52 0.27
CA LEU A 110 -4.15 6.63 1.39
C LEU A 110 -4.73 7.33 2.64
N CYS A 111 -5.63 6.65 3.34
CA CYS A 111 -5.89 6.82 4.78
C CYS A 111 -5.74 5.45 5.46
N SER A 112 -4.85 5.33 6.45
CA SER A 112 -4.68 4.13 7.26
C SER A 112 -5.60 4.20 8.48
N SER A 113 -6.64 3.35 8.52
CA SER A 113 -7.46 3.16 9.72
C SER A 113 -7.00 1.91 10.47
N THR A 114 -6.42 2.09 11.66
CA THR A 114 -6.20 0.99 12.61
C THR A 114 -7.49 0.76 13.37
N THR A 115 -8.23 -0.31 13.07
CA THR A 115 -9.42 -0.67 13.85
C THR A 115 -8.98 -1.47 15.08
N ARG A 116 -9.22 -0.95 16.28
CA ARG A 116 -9.06 -1.68 17.54
C ARG A 116 -10.23 -2.65 17.66
N ALA A 117 -9.99 -3.95 17.44
CA ALA A 117 -10.99 -4.98 17.67
C ALA A 117 -11.19 -5.17 19.18
N GLU A 118 -12.36 -4.81 19.71
CA GLU A 118 -12.77 -5.19 21.06
C GLU A 118 -13.29 -6.63 21.03
N VAL A 119 -12.55 -7.55 21.67
CA VAL A 119 -12.96 -8.93 21.86
C VAL A 119 -13.87 -8.99 23.09
N HIS A 120 -15.17 -9.22 22.90
CA HIS A 120 -16.08 -9.52 24.00
C HIS A 120 -15.97 -11.00 24.40
N GLU A 121 -15.40 -11.25 25.58
CA GLU A 121 -15.34 -12.56 26.21
C GLU A 121 -16.76 -12.98 26.66
N ARG A 122 -17.25 -14.09 26.09
CA ARG A 122 -18.56 -14.65 26.44
C ARG A 122 -18.40 -15.48 27.70
N GLN A 123 -18.74 -14.93 28.86
CA GLN A 123 -18.80 -15.72 30.10
C GLN A 123 -19.84 -16.85 29.94
N SER A 124 -19.38 -18.10 29.96
CA SER A 124 -20.26 -19.25 30.04
C SER A 124 -20.76 -19.37 31.48
N ARG A 125 -22.08 -19.23 31.64
CA ARG A 125 -22.76 -19.57 32.89
C ARG A 125 -22.64 -21.08 33.10
N ARG A 126 -22.01 -21.47 34.22
CA ARG A 126 -22.18 -22.79 34.81
C ARG A 126 -23.67 -22.98 35.15
N VAL A 127 -24.21 -24.13 34.76
CA VAL A 127 -25.30 -24.81 35.46
C VAL A 127 -24.75 -26.16 35.86
#